data_AF-A0A812W395-F1
#
_entry.id   AF-A0A812W395-F1
#
_cell.length_a   1.000
_cell.length_b   1.000
_cell.length_c   1.000
_cell.angle_alpha   90.00
_cell.angle_beta   90.00
_cell.angle_gamma   90.00
#
_symmetry.space_group_name_H-M   'P 1'
#
loop_
_entity.id
_entity.type
_entity.pdbx_description
1 polymer ?
#
loop_
_entity_poly.entity_id
_entity_poly.type
_entity_poly.pdbx_seq_one_letter_code
_entity_poly.pdbx_strand_id
1 'polypeptide(L)'
;LITAETKALATCASSKKAVASEVKLADKECRQLGDVQEKMYQPLKQAHVHGAAARKQINALCKAGQKVGFHKELLGVAPAVLRKELARRRTFDQLVVKSLDAEFAKQAEALRSKLEETQQSLEEQEQTLESKKKAVATAKETIKETNRQIEEATDAVETGRRSLAAAKKKIKGLPSVLKKVQRNYDRVQGRYDKFRGGPLSAYLKHQPVREVPDDDEDDMQVDATLDDEE
;
A
#
# COMPACT_ATOMS: atom_id res chain seq x y z
N LEU A 1 5.26 11.60 4.63
CA LEU A 1 4.47 10.75 3.71
C LEU A 1 3.32 10.04 4.44
N ILE A 2 3.55 9.13 5.41
CA ILE A 2 2.44 8.48 6.16
C ILE A 2 1.47 9.49 6.80
N THR A 3 1.98 10.57 7.38
CA THR A 3 1.16 11.62 8.02
C THR A 3 0.27 12.35 7.02
N ALA A 4 0.67 12.45 5.74
CA ALA A 4 -0.15 13.04 4.69
C ALA A 4 -1.22 12.05 4.21
N GLU A 5 -0.85 10.78 3.99
CA GLU A 5 -1.79 9.73 3.59
C GLU A 5 -2.86 9.44 4.64
N THR A 6 -2.50 9.46 5.92
CA THR A 6 -3.46 9.30 7.03
C THR A 6 -4.44 10.46 7.12
N LYS A 7 -3.98 11.71 6.86
CA LYS A 7 -4.88 12.86 6.70
C LYS A 7 -5.80 12.69 5.49
N ALA A 8 -5.26 12.23 4.36
CA ALA A 8 -6.05 11.97 3.15
C ALA A 8 -7.13 10.88 3.37
N LEU A 9 -6.82 9.85 4.15
CA LEU A 9 -7.80 8.85 4.59
C LEU A 9 -8.92 9.45 5.45
N ALA A 10 -8.57 10.32 6.39
CA ALA A 10 -9.56 11.00 7.22
C ALA A 10 -10.50 11.87 6.38
N THR A 11 -9.96 12.63 5.42
CA THR A 11 -10.79 13.45 4.50
C THR A 11 -11.66 12.59 3.58
N CYS A 12 -11.16 11.44 3.08
CA CYS A 12 -11.98 10.51 2.31
C CYS A 12 -13.10 9.91 3.17
N ALA A 13 -12.82 9.57 4.43
CA ALA A 13 -13.82 9.04 5.34
C ALA A 13 -14.91 10.06 5.69
N SER A 14 -14.56 11.34 5.87
CA SER A 14 -15.56 12.40 6.07
C SER A 14 -16.39 12.65 4.81
N SER A 15 -15.76 12.67 3.64
CA SER A 15 -16.46 12.79 2.35
C SER A 15 -17.47 11.65 2.16
N LYS A 16 -17.05 10.40 2.40
CA LYS A 16 -17.93 9.22 2.32
C LYS A 16 -19.16 9.36 3.21
N LYS A 17 -18.98 9.86 4.44
CA LYS A 17 -20.10 10.07 5.38
C LYS A 17 -21.08 11.14 4.87
N ALA A 18 -20.57 12.21 4.26
CA ALA A 18 -21.40 13.25 3.66
C ALA A 18 -22.25 12.65 2.51
N VAL A 19 -21.62 11.97 1.55
CA VAL A 19 -22.34 11.33 0.43
C VAL A 19 -23.34 10.29 0.92
N ALA A 20 -22.97 9.46 1.91
CA ALA A 20 -23.90 8.49 2.50
C ALA A 20 -25.12 9.14 3.15
N SER A 21 -24.98 10.37 3.68
CA SER A 21 -26.12 11.13 4.21
C SER A 21 -26.99 11.71 3.10
N GLU A 22 -26.40 12.11 1.97
CA GLU A 22 -27.10 12.57 0.77
C GLU A 22 -27.91 11.44 0.13
N VAL A 23 -27.34 10.23 0.01
CA VAL A 23 -28.06 9.04 -0.47
C VAL A 23 -29.31 8.76 0.38
N LYS A 24 -29.17 8.82 1.71
CA LYS A 24 -30.32 8.63 2.63
C LYS A 24 -31.38 9.73 2.46
N LEU A 25 -30.95 10.95 2.18
CA LEU A 25 -31.88 12.05 1.92
C LEU A 25 -32.63 11.83 0.59
N ALA A 26 -31.91 11.47 -0.48
CA ALA A 26 -32.49 11.17 -1.79
C ALA A 26 -33.48 9.99 -1.73
N ASP A 27 -33.12 8.89 -1.06
CA ASP A 27 -34.00 7.74 -0.85
C ASP A 27 -35.27 8.14 -0.07
N LYS A 28 -35.12 8.98 0.95
CA LYS A 28 -36.27 9.51 1.70
C LYS A 28 -37.17 10.37 0.81
N GLU A 29 -36.61 11.23 -0.05
CA GLU A 29 -37.36 12.05 -1.00
C GLU A 29 -38.12 11.18 -2.01
N CYS A 30 -37.48 10.15 -2.59
CA CYS A 30 -38.12 9.17 -3.46
C CYS A 30 -39.31 8.49 -2.78
N ARG A 31 -39.13 7.99 -1.56
CA ARG A 31 -40.20 7.33 -0.78
C ARG A 31 -41.33 8.29 -0.45
N GLN A 32 -41.02 9.53 -0.07
CA GLN A 32 -42.03 10.54 0.21
C GLN A 32 -42.85 10.90 -1.03
N LEU A 33 -42.22 11.03 -2.19
CA LEU A 33 -42.94 11.28 -3.44
C LEU A 33 -43.87 10.11 -3.80
N GLY A 34 -43.38 8.87 -3.68
CA GLY A 34 -44.18 7.66 -3.88
C GLY A 34 -45.37 7.58 -2.92
N ASP A 35 -45.14 7.82 -1.63
CA ASP A 35 -46.19 7.85 -0.60
C ASP A 35 -47.26 8.91 -0.89
N VAL A 36 -46.85 10.11 -1.32
CA VAL A 36 -47.79 11.18 -1.70
C VAL A 36 -48.59 10.76 -2.95
N GLN A 37 -47.93 10.16 -3.93
CA GLN A 37 -48.58 9.68 -5.15
C GLN A 37 -49.62 8.60 -4.82
N GLU A 38 -49.26 7.57 -4.07
CA GLU A 38 -50.12 6.42 -3.77
C GLU A 38 -51.20 6.74 -2.73
N LYS A 39 -50.84 7.40 -1.62
CA LYS A 39 -51.77 7.59 -0.49
C LYS A 39 -52.63 8.84 -0.62
N MET A 40 -52.17 9.87 -1.32
CA MET A 40 -52.90 11.14 -1.44
C MET A 40 -53.46 11.33 -2.84
N TYR A 41 -52.66 11.14 -3.88
CA TYR A 41 -53.08 11.49 -5.24
C TYR A 41 -53.94 10.40 -5.90
N GLN A 42 -53.56 9.12 -5.83
CA GLN A 42 -54.33 8.02 -6.45
C GLN A 42 -55.79 7.96 -5.96
N PRO A 43 -56.11 8.09 -4.66
CA PRO A 43 -57.49 8.10 -4.19
C PRO A 43 -58.30 9.28 -4.76
N LEU A 44 -57.70 10.47 -4.86
CA LEU A 44 -58.33 11.66 -5.46
C LEU A 44 -58.51 11.54 -6.97
N LYS A 45 -57.65 10.75 -7.63
CA LYS A 45 -57.74 10.45 -9.05
C LYS A 45 -58.87 9.47 -9.35
N GLN A 46 -59.02 8.41 -8.56
CA GLN A 46 -59.91 7.27 -8.83
C GLN A 46 -61.29 7.38 -8.19
N ALA A 47 -61.40 8.04 -7.04
CA ALA A 47 -62.63 8.16 -6.29
C ALA A 47 -63.00 9.62 -6.06
N HIS A 48 -64.30 9.86 -5.97
CA HIS A 48 -64.77 11.18 -5.59
C HIS A 48 -64.76 11.34 -4.08
N VAL A 49 -63.78 12.09 -3.56
CA VAL A 49 -63.68 12.36 -2.12
C VAL A 49 -64.26 13.74 -1.84
N HIS A 50 -65.26 13.79 -0.98
CA HIS A 50 -65.92 15.02 -0.55
C HIS A 50 -65.55 15.43 0.88
N GLY A 51 -65.92 16.66 1.24
CA GLY A 51 -65.84 17.15 2.61
C GLY A 51 -64.46 17.64 3.04
N ALA A 52 -64.30 17.80 4.35
CA ALA A 52 -63.10 18.40 4.94
C ALA A 52 -61.85 17.53 4.75
N ALA A 53 -61.99 16.20 4.72
CA ALA A 53 -60.88 15.26 4.51
C ALA A 53 -60.25 15.42 3.12
N ALA A 54 -61.07 15.50 2.06
CA ALA A 54 -60.61 15.73 0.70
C ALA A 54 -59.84 17.06 0.56
N ARG A 55 -60.35 18.14 1.18
CA ARG A 55 -59.68 19.44 1.18
C ARG A 55 -58.30 19.37 1.86
N LYS A 56 -58.19 18.64 2.98
CA LYS A 56 -56.91 18.43 3.67
C LYS A 56 -55.92 17.65 2.79
N GLN A 57 -56.36 16.57 2.16
CA GLN A 57 -55.51 15.77 1.25
C GLN A 57 -55.04 16.58 0.05
N ILE A 58 -55.93 17.33 -0.61
CA ILE A 58 -55.57 18.21 -1.73
C ILE A 58 -54.57 19.28 -1.30
N ASN A 59 -54.77 19.92 -0.15
CA ASN A 59 -53.83 20.92 0.36
C ASN A 59 -52.47 20.29 0.72
N ALA A 60 -52.46 19.08 1.27
CA ALA A 60 -51.24 18.34 1.55
C ALA A 60 -50.49 17.97 0.25
N LEU A 61 -51.23 17.51 -0.77
CA LEU A 61 -50.72 17.23 -2.11
C LEU A 61 -50.08 18.47 -2.73
N CYS A 62 -50.75 19.63 -2.71
CA CYS A 62 -50.19 20.87 -3.25
C CYS A 62 -48.92 21.30 -2.50
N LYS A 63 -48.89 21.17 -1.18
CA LYS A 63 -47.68 21.45 -0.38
C LYS A 63 -46.53 20.49 -0.71
N ALA A 64 -46.82 19.21 -0.88
CA ALA A 64 -45.83 18.22 -1.26
C ALA A 64 -45.30 18.44 -2.68
N GLY A 65 -46.20 18.66 -3.65
CA GLY A 65 -45.83 18.98 -5.02
C GLY A 65 -44.97 20.26 -5.10
N GLN A 66 -45.27 21.28 -4.30
CA GLN A 66 -44.46 22.50 -4.24
C GLN A 66 -43.04 22.22 -3.71
N LYS A 67 -42.90 21.32 -2.72
CA LYS A 67 -41.58 20.93 -2.21
C LYS A 67 -40.74 20.17 -3.23
N VAL A 68 -41.40 19.35 -4.05
CA VAL A 68 -40.76 18.55 -5.11
C VAL A 68 -40.54 19.37 -6.39
N GLY A 69 -41.07 20.60 -6.46
CA GLY A 69 -40.84 21.52 -7.57
C GLY A 69 -41.85 21.41 -8.71
N PHE A 70 -43.07 20.95 -8.44
CA PHE A 70 -44.15 20.94 -9.43
C PHE A 70 -44.47 22.37 -9.90
N HIS A 71 -44.91 22.49 -11.15
CA HIS A 71 -45.32 23.76 -11.74
C HIS A 71 -46.42 24.46 -10.92
N LYS A 72 -46.19 25.73 -10.57
CA LYS A 72 -47.08 26.50 -9.68
C LYS A 72 -48.46 26.70 -10.29
N GLU A 73 -48.54 26.88 -11.61
CA GLU A 73 -49.81 27.03 -12.33
C GLU A 73 -50.64 25.76 -12.23
N LEU A 74 -50.00 24.59 -12.42
CA LEU A 74 -50.64 23.29 -12.30
C LEU A 74 -51.17 23.06 -10.88
N LEU A 75 -50.37 23.39 -9.85
CA LEU A 75 -50.79 23.32 -8.45
C LEU A 75 -51.90 24.31 -8.10
N GLY A 76 -52.03 25.42 -8.82
CA GLY A 76 -53.10 26.40 -8.66
C GLY A 76 -54.46 25.90 -9.16
N VAL A 77 -54.48 25.19 -10.29
CA VAL A 77 -55.71 24.65 -10.88
C VAL A 77 -56.10 23.28 -10.33
N ALA A 78 -55.14 22.48 -9.88
CA ALA A 78 -55.37 21.11 -9.40
C ALA A 78 -56.44 21.01 -8.29
N PRO A 79 -56.53 21.90 -7.28
CA PRO A 79 -57.57 21.83 -6.25
C PRO A 79 -58.99 21.95 -6.79
N ALA A 80 -59.20 22.79 -7.80
CA ALA A 80 -60.52 22.96 -8.41
C ALA A 80 -60.92 21.73 -9.22
N VAL A 81 -59.95 21.12 -9.93
CA VAL A 81 -60.15 19.92 -10.75
C VAL A 81 -60.39 18.68 -9.89
N LEU A 82 -59.55 18.44 -8.89
CA LEU A 82 -59.62 17.25 -8.04
C LEU A 82 -60.89 17.22 -7.16
N ARG A 83 -61.47 18.38 -6.84
CA ARG A 83 -62.75 18.50 -6.13
C ARG A 83 -63.99 18.21 -6.97
N LYS A 84 -63.88 18.07 -8.30
CA LYS A 84 -65.03 17.74 -9.16
C LYS A 84 -65.30 16.23 -9.14
N GLU A 85 -66.58 15.88 -9.25
CA GLU A 85 -67.02 14.51 -9.54
C GLU A 85 -66.34 13.99 -10.80
N LEU A 86 -65.96 12.71 -10.80
CA LEU A 86 -65.31 12.06 -11.95
C LEU A 86 -66.11 12.23 -13.24
N ALA A 87 -67.43 12.07 -13.18
CA ALA A 87 -68.34 12.24 -14.31
C ALA A 87 -68.43 13.69 -14.82
N ARG A 88 -68.12 14.68 -13.97
CA ARG A 88 -68.15 16.11 -14.31
C ARG A 88 -66.81 16.66 -14.79
N ARG A 89 -65.74 15.86 -14.74
CA ARG A 89 -64.41 16.26 -15.23
C ARG A 89 -64.43 16.33 -16.75
N ARG A 90 -64.40 17.55 -17.30
CA ARG A 90 -64.38 17.82 -18.75
C ARG A 90 -62.98 17.58 -19.33
N THR A 91 -62.82 17.80 -20.63
CA THR A 91 -61.56 17.68 -21.37
C THR A 91 -60.38 18.41 -20.71
N PHE A 92 -60.58 19.65 -20.26
CA PHE A 92 -59.55 20.41 -19.53
C PHE A 92 -59.18 19.76 -18.19
N ASP A 93 -60.16 19.29 -17.42
CA ASP A 93 -59.95 18.63 -16.14
C ASP A 93 -59.11 17.35 -16.32
N GLN A 94 -59.39 16.58 -17.37
CA GLN A 94 -58.61 15.39 -17.73
C GLN A 94 -57.18 15.74 -18.13
N LEU A 95 -56.97 16.85 -18.85
CA LEU A 95 -55.64 17.33 -19.21
C LEU A 95 -54.82 17.70 -17.97
N VAL A 96 -55.43 18.35 -16.97
CA VAL A 96 -54.77 18.67 -15.70
C VAL A 96 -54.37 17.41 -14.93
N VAL A 97 -55.24 16.39 -14.87
CA VAL A 97 -54.91 15.09 -14.23
C VAL A 97 -53.76 14.40 -14.96
N LYS A 98 -53.79 14.35 -16.30
CA LYS A 98 -52.69 13.79 -17.10
C LYS A 98 -51.38 14.57 -16.90
N SER A 99 -51.45 15.89 -16.75
CA SER A 99 -50.28 16.73 -16.49
C SER A 99 -49.70 16.46 -15.09
N LEU A 100 -50.55 16.25 -14.08
CA LEU A 100 -50.09 15.83 -12.76
C LEU A 100 -49.43 14.44 -12.81
N ASP A 101 -50.03 13.48 -13.52
CA ASP A 101 -49.42 12.16 -13.72
C ASP A 101 -48.02 12.26 -14.35
N ALA A 102 -47.89 13.09 -15.39
CA ALA A 102 -46.62 13.34 -16.08
C ALA A 102 -45.59 14.01 -15.15
N GLU A 103 -45.99 15.00 -14.35
CA GLU A 103 -45.12 15.63 -13.36
C GLU A 103 -44.66 14.64 -12.27
N PHE A 104 -45.55 13.78 -11.77
CA PHE A 104 -45.17 12.72 -10.84
C PHE A 104 -44.14 11.77 -11.46
N ALA A 105 -44.37 11.29 -12.68
CA ALA A 105 -43.45 10.40 -13.38
C ALA A 105 -42.08 11.08 -13.59
N LYS A 106 -42.08 12.29 -14.12
CA LYS A 106 -40.86 13.09 -14.37
C LYS A 106 -40.05 13.32 -13.09
N GLN A 107 -40.70 13.71 -12.00
CA GLN A 107 -40.01 13.97 -10.74
C GLN A 107 -39.54 12.66 -10.07
N ALA A 108 -40.29 11.57 -10.21
CA ALA A 108 -39.87 10.26 -9.73
C ALA A 108 -38.64 9.75 -10.49
N GLU A 109 -38.60 9.91 -11.81
CA GLU A 109 -37.44 9.61 -12.65
C GLU A 109 -36.24 10.49 -12.26
N ALA A 110 -36.42 11.80 -12.15
CA ALA A 110 -35.35 12.72 -11.77
C ALA A 110 -34.75 12.39 -10.38
N LEU A 111 -35.59 12.10 -9.38
CA LEU A 111 -35.12 11.70 -8.06
C LEU A 111 -34.44 10.32 -8.07
N ARG A 112 -34.93 9.36 -8.87
CA ARG A 112 -34.27 8.05 -9.04
C ARG A 112 -32.91 8.19 -9.70
N SER A 113 -32.79 8.97 -10.77
CA SER A 113 -31.51 9.23 -11.42
C SER A 113 -30.53 9.87 -10.45
N LYS A 114 -30.97 10.87 -9.66
CA LYS A 114 -30.14 11.47 -8.61
C LYS A 114 -29.72 10.45 -7.54
N LEU A 115 -30.62 9.55 -7.13
CA LEU A 115 -30.31 8.48 -6.18
C LEU A 115 -29.26 7.53 -6.76
N GLU A 116 -29.41 7.11 -8.02
CA GLU A 116 -28.46 6.25 -8.71
C GLU A 116 -27.08 6.93 -8.84
N GLU A 117 -27.02 8.20 -9.25
CA GLU A 117 -25.77 8.97 -9.33
C GLU A 117 -25.07 9.10 -7.97
N THR A 118 -25.82 9.45 -6.92
CA THR A 118 -25.27 9.56 -5.55
C THR A 118 -24.82 8.21 -4.99
N GLN A 119 -25.52 7.13 -5.35
CA GLN A 119 -25.14 5.77 -4.97
C GLN A 119 -23.85 5.32 -5.70
N GLN A 120 -23.72 5.60 -7.00
CA GLN A 120 -22.47 5.36 -7.74
C GLN A 120 -21.31 6.15 -7.14
N SER A 121 -21.51 7.44 -6.84
CA SER A 121 -20.51 8.27 -6.16
C SER A 121 -20.10 7.70 -4.79
N LEU A 122 -21.05 7.17 -4.02
CA LEU A 122 -20.76 6.49 -2.76
C LEU A 122 -19.86 5.27 -2.99
N GLU A 123 -20.18 4.42 -3.96
CA GLU A 123 -19.40 3.23 -4.31
C GLU A 123 -17.97 3.58 -4.77
N GLU A 124 -17.81 4.60 -5.61
CA GLU A 124 -16.49 5.12 -6.03
C GLU A 124 -15.67 5.62 -4.84
N GLN A 125 -16.30 6.35 -3.90
CA GLN A 125 -15.65 6.80 -2.69
C GLN A 125 -15.26 5.64 -1.76
N GLU A 126 -16.07 4.58 -1.70
CA GLU A 126 -15.73 3.35 -0.98
C GLU A 126 -14.52 2.64 -1.57
N GLN A 127 -14.49 2.46 -2.89
CA GLN A 127 -13.36 1.86 -3.60
C GLN A 127 -12.08 2.69 -3.41
N THR A 128 -12.18 4.01 -3.53
CA THR A 128 -11.05 4.93 -3.32
C THR A 128 -10.51 4.85 -1.89
N LEU A 129 -11.41 4.82 -0.90
CA LEU A 129 -11.03 4.71 0.52
C LEU A 129 -10.33 3.38 0.79
N GLU A 130 -10.82 2.28 0.23
CA GLU A 130 -10.22 0.96 0.39
C GLU A 130 -8.85 0.86 -0.28
N SER A 131 -8.70 1.41 -1.50
CA SER A 131 -7.41 1.51 -2.18
C SER A 131 -6.38 2.29 -1.36
N LYS A 132 -6.75 3.46 -0.83
CA LYS A 132 -5.86 4.26 0.03
C LYS A 132 -5.49 3.54 1.33
N LYS A 133 -6.42 2.79 1.94
CA LYS A 133 -6.11 1.99 3.15
C LYS A 133 -5.05 0.94 2.85
N LYS A 134 -5.18 0.23 1.73
CA LYS A 134 -4.19 -0.75 1.28
C LYS A 134 -2.84 -0.10 1.03
N ALA A 135 -2.81 1.05 0.34
CA ALA A 135 -1.57 1.79 0.10
C ALA A 135 -0.87 2.19 1.41
N VAL A 136 -1.62 2.69 2.41
CA VAL A 136 -1.07 3.02 3.73
C VAL A 136 -0.56 1.78 4.47
N ALA A 137 -1.25 0.65 4.38
CA ALA A 137 -0.78 -0.60 4.99
C ALA A 137 0.55 -1.06 4.36
N THR A 138 0.64 -1.09 3.03
CA THR A 138 1.86 -1.44 2.31
C THR A 138 3.02 -0.49 2.63
N ALA A 139 2.76 0.82 2.71
CA ALA A 139 3.77 1.81 3.07
C ALA A 139 4.30 1.61 4.49
N LYS A 140 3.43 1.22 5.45
CA LYS A 140 3.84 0.91 6.82
C LYS A 140 4.73 -0.33 6.89
N GLU A 141 4.36 -1.41 6.20
CA GLU A 141 5.19 -2.61 6.14
C GLU A 141 6.54 -2.34 5.47
N THR A 142 6.55 -1.55 4.39
CA THR A 142 7.79 -1.13 3.73
C THR A 142 8.69 -0.37 4.69
N ILE A 143 8.14 0.58 5.46
CA ILE A 143 8.92 1.35 6.43
C ILE A 143 9.51 0.46 7.52
N LYS A 144 8.71 -0.48 8.03
CA LYS A 144 9.16 -1.46 9.03
C LYS A 144 10.34 -2.30 8.49
N GLU A 145 10.22 -2.81 7.27
CA GLU A 145 11.28 -3.58 6.63
C GLU A 145 12.54 -2.73 6.38
N THR A 146 12.39 -1.51 5.87
CA THR A 146 13.54 -0.62 5.66
C THR A 146 14.25 -0.25 6.96
N ASN A 147 13.50 -0.07 8.06
CA ASN A 147 14.11 0.20 9.36
C ASN A 147 14.94 -0.99 9.85
N ARG A 148 14.43 -2.21 9.68
CA ARG A 148 15.19 -3.43 9.98
C ARG A 148 16.49 -3.51 9.17
N GLN A 149 16.42 -3.23 7.87
CA GLN A 149 17.60 -3.22 7.01
C GLN A 149 18.62 -2.13 7.42
N ILE A 150 18.15 -0.97 7.87
CA ILE A 150 18.99 0.11 8.40
C ILE A 150 19.69 -0.34 9.70
N GLU A 151 18.98 -1.01 10.60
CA GLU A 151 19.54 -1.56 11.84
C GLU A 151 20.63 -2.60 11.53
N GLU A 152 20.33 -3.58 10.68
CA GLU A 152 21.28 -4.63 10.26
C GLU A 152 22.53 -4.03 9.58
N ALA A 153 22.35 -3.04 8.69
CA ALA A 153 23.46 -2.34 8.04
C ALA A 153 24.30 -1.53 9.04
N THR A 154 23.66 -0.93 10.04
CA THR A 154 24.35 -0.17 11.10
C THR A 154 25.22 -1.08 11.93
N ASP A 155 24.70 -2.24 12.35
CA ASP A 155 25.46 -3.27 13.10
C ASP A 155 26.64 -3.82 12.29
N ALA A 156 26.44 -4.06 10.99
CA ALA A 156 27.50 -4.49 10.09
C ALA A 156 28.63 -3.44 9.97
N VAL A 157 28.27 -2.15 9.85
CA VAL A 157 29.24 -1.04 9.84
C VAL A 157 30.00 -0.95 11.16
N GLU A 158 29.33 -1.09 12.30
CA GLU A 158 30.01 -1.10 13.60
C GLU A 158 30.99 -2.25 13.72
N THR A 159 30.58 -3.46 13.34
CA THR A 159 31.41 -4.66 13.35
C THR A 159 32.63 -4.48 12.43
N GLY A 160 32.42 -3.94 11.22
CA GLY A 160 33.48 -3.60 10.28
C GLY A 160 34.47 -2.59 10.86
N ARG A 161 33.98 -1.54 11.54
CA ARG A 161 34.83 -0.55 12.22
C ARG A 161 35.68 -1.17 13.33
N ARG A 162 35.12 -2.06 14.14
CA ARG A 162 35.85 -2.78 15.20
C ARG A 162 36.93 -3.68 14.60
N SER A 163 36.61 -4.44 13.57
CA SER A 163 37.56 -5.30 12.84
C SER A 163 38.70 -4.51 12.21
N LEU A 164 38.39 -3.39 11.56
CA LEU A 164 39.39 -2.48 10.98
C LEU A 164 40.31 -1.90 12.06
N ALA A 165 39.76 -1.48 13.20
CA ALA A 165 40.55 -0.97 14.32
C ALA A 165 41.50 -2.04 14.88
N ALA A 166 41.02 -3.29 15.02
CA ALA A 166 41.84 -4.42 15.44
C ALA A 166 42.97 -4.72 14.44
N ALA A 167 42.67 -4.75 13.14
CA ALA A 167 43.67 -4.92 12.08
C ALA A 167 44.72 -3.80 12.10
N LYS A 168 44.30 -2.54 12.22
CA LYS A 168 45.22 -1.39 12.36
C LYS A 168 46.14 -1.53 13.58
N LYS A 169 45.63 -2.01 14.72
CA LYS A 169 46.45 -2.26 15.92
C LYS A 169 47.50 -3.35 15.68
N LYS A 170 47.14 -4.44 14.99
CA LYS A 170 48.08 -5.50 14.60
C LYS A 170 49.19 -4.98 13.69
N ILE A 171 48.82 -4.23 12.65
CA ILE A 171 49.77 -3.63 11.69
C ILE A 171 50.75 -2.71 12.42
N LYS A 172 50.28 -1.85 13.33
CA LYS A 172 51.14 -0.98 14.15
C LYS A 172 52.15 -1.74 15.01
N GLY A 173 51.85 -2.99 15.40
CA GLY A 173 52.75 -3.85 16.17
C GLY A 173 53.82 -4.57 15.35
N LEU A 174 53.60 -4.76 14.04
CA LEU A 174 54.50 -5.53 13.16
C LEU A 174 55.95 -5.02 13.15
N PRO A 175 56.23 -3.70 13.06
CA PRO A 175 57.63 -3.23 13.03
C PRO A 175 58.43 -3.65 14.26
N SER A 176 57.81 -3.68 15.45
CA SER A 176 58.50 -4.16 16.67
C SER A 176 58.77 -5.66 16.62
N VAL A 177 57.84 -6.46 16.09
CA VAL A 177 58.02 -7.90 15.94
C VAL A 177 59.13 -8.19 14.92
N LEU A 178 59.07 -7.54 13.75
CA LEU A 178 60.09 -7.66 12.71
C LEU A 178 61.48 -7.27 13.23
N LYS A 179 61.61 -6.17 13.98
CA LYS A 179 62.90 -5.81 14.62
C LYS A 179 63.42 -6.88 15.59
N LYS A 180 62.53 -7.53 16.36
CA LYS A 180 62.93 -8.62 17.28
C LYS A 180 63.37 -9.86 16.50
N VAL A 181 62.62 -10.25 15.47
CA VAL A 181 62.95 -11.38 14.59
C VAL A 181 64.29 -11.11 13.89
N GLN A 182 64.49 -9.92 13.33
CA GLN A 182 65.75 -9.51 12.69
C GLN A 182 66.93 -9.64 13.66
N ARG A 183 66.84 -9.05 14.85
CA ARG A 183 67.92 -9.14 15.86
C ARG A 183 68.22 -10.59 16.26
N ASN A 184 67.19 -11.43 16.35
CA ASN A 184 67.38 -12.85 16.68
C ASN A 184 68.04 -13.60 15.53
N TYR A 185 67.62 -13.34 14.29
CA TYR A 185 68.24 -13.88 13.09
C TYR A 185 69.73 -13.50 13.03
N ASP A 186 70.06 -12.22 13.15
CA ASP A 186 71.43 -11.72 13.14
C ASP A 186 72.30 -12.41 14.23
N ARG A 187 71.70 -12.63 15.42
CA ARG A 187 72.36 -13.33 16.53
C ARG A 187 72.63 -14.81 16.22
N VAL A 188 71.66 -15.52 15.65
CA VAL A 188 71.80 -16.94 15.29
C VAL A 188 72.80 -17.10 14.15
N GLN A 189 72.70 -16.24 13.12
CA GLN A 189 73.64 -16.19 12.00
C GLN A 189 75.08 -15.98 12.50
N GLY A 190 75.30 -14.98 13.36
CA GLY A 190 76.64 -14.74 13.92
C GLY A 190 77.17 -15.91 14.78
N ARG A 191 76.31 -16.72 15.41
CA ARG A 191 76.74 -17.96 16.10
C ARG A 191 77.11 -19.05 15.12
N TYR A 192 76.31 -19.23 14.07
CA TYR A 192 76.56 -20.19 13.01
C TYR A 192 77.90 -19.89 12.31
N ASP A 193 78.13 -18.64 11.93
CA ASP A 193 79.37 -18.21 11.27
C ASP A 193 80.60 -18.49 12.17
N LYS A 194 80.49 -18.23 13.47
CA LYS A 194 81.54 -18.57 14.45
C LYS A 194 81.78 -20.06 14.58
N PHE A 195 80.73 -20.88 14.58
CA PHE A 195 80.86 -22.33 14.63
C PHE A 195 81.55 -22.87 13.37
N ARG A 196 81.12 -22.38 12.19
CA ARG A 196 81.68 -22.75 10.89
C ARG A 196 83.15 -22.35 10.75
N GLY A 197 83.48 -21.12 11.13
CA GLY A 197 84.85 -20.59 11.08
C GLY A 197 85.78 -21.12 12.17
N GLY A 198 85.25 -21.63 13.27
CA GLY A 198 86.04 -22.15 14.40
C GLY A 198 86.00 -23.68 14.51
N PRO A 199 85.16 -24.26 15.39
CA PRO A 199 85.13 -25.70 15.66
C PRO A 199 85.01 -26.60 14.42
N LEU A 200 84.12 -26.28 13.46
CA LEU A 200 83.94 -27.12 12.28
C LEU A 200 85.16 -27.08 11.36
N SER A 201 85.72 -25.89 11.10
CA SER A 201 86.95 -25.76 10.31
C SER A 201 88.12 -26.51 10.96
N ALA A 202 88.24 -26.44 12.30
CA ALA A 202 89.24 -27.21 13.04
C ALA A 202 89.01 -28.73 12.91
N TYR A 203 87.77 -29.19 13.08
CA TYR A 203 87.41 -30.60 12.91
C TYR A 203 87.76 -31.12 11.50
N LEU A 204 87.37 -30.39 10.45
CA LEU A 204 87.64 -30.79 9.06
C LEU A 204 89.14 -30.84 8.75
N LYS A 205 89.96 -29.96 9.34
CA LYS A 205 91.43 -30.03 9.21
C LYS A 205 92.05 -31.27 9.86
N HIS A 206 91.40 -31.81 10.89
CA HIS A 206 91.87 -32.97 11.64
C HIS A 206 91.11 -34.25 11.31
N GLN A 207 90.16 -34.20 10.38
CA GLN A 207 89.45 -35.39 9.92
C GLN A 207 90.44 -36.20 9.06
N PRO A 208 90.85 -37.39 9.50
CA PRO A 208 91.74 -38.24 8.70
C PRO A 208 91.02 -38.51 7.38
N VAL A 209 91.72 -38.29 6.26
CA VAL A 209 91.25 -38.69 4.94
C VAL A 209 90.97 -40.18 5.04
N ARG A 210 89.68 -40.53 5.11
CA ARG A 210 89.28 -41.90 4.87
C ARG A 210 89.54 -42.08 3.38
N GLU A 211 90.63 -42.73 3.05
CA GLU A 211 90.83 -43.33 1.74
C GLU A 211 89.62 -44.25 1.55
N VAL A 212 88.63 -43.76 0.81
CA VAL A 212 87.62 -44.63 0.24
C VAL A 212 88.42 -45.40 -0.81
N PRO A 213 88.56 -46.72 -0.68
CA PRO A 213 89.14 -47.53 -1.74
C PRO A 213 88.41 -47.17 -3.03
N ASP A 214 89.17 -46.92 -4.09
CA ASP A 214 88.64 -46.85 -5.45
C ASP A 214 88.02 -48.22 -5.75
N ASP A 215 86.79 -48.46 -5.29
CA ASP A 215 86.00 -49.59 -5.71
C ASP A 215 85.55 -49.27 -7.13
N ASP A 216 86.13 -50.06 -8.03
CA ASP A 216 86.08 -49.94 -9.47
C ASP A 216 84.68 -49.67 -10.03
N GLU A 217 84.68 -48.95 -11.15
CA GLU A 217 83.59 -48.87 -12.10
C GLU A 217 83.12 -50.27 -12.51
N ASP A 218 82.16 -50.84 -11.79
CA ASP A 218 81.35 -51.94 -12.31
C ASP A 218 80.11 -51.36 -12.99
N ASP A 219 80.12 -51.50 -14.32
CA ASP A 219 79.02 -51.35 -15.24
C ASP A 219 77.71 -51.90 -14.65
N MET A 220 76.80 -51.01 -14.24
CA MET A 220 75.38 -51.35 -14.19
C MET A 220 74.59 -50.37 -15.05
N GLN A 221 74.48 -50.74 -16.34
CA GLN A 221 73.30 -50.48 -17.15
C GLN A 221 72.05 -50.83 -16.34
N VAL A 222 71.29 -49.83 -15.92
CA VAL A 222 69.87 -50.00 -15.58
C VAL A 222 69.10 -48.89 -16.27
N ASP A 223 68.81 -49.25 -17.51
CA ASP A 223 67.51 -49.23 -18.17
C ASP A 223 66.48 -48.19 -17.72
N ALA A 224 65.93 -47.57 -18.73
CA ALA A 224 64.86 -46.62 -18.68
C ALA A 224 63.55 -47.31 -18.29
N THR A 225 62.90 -46.84 -17.23
CA THR A 225 61.45 -46.85 -17.18
C THR A 225 60.94 -45.48 -16.73
N LEU A 226 60.44 -44.77 -17.74
CA LEU A 226 59.24 -43.94 -17.63
C LEU A 226 58.25 -44.58 -16.66
N ASP A 227 57.64 -43.77 -15.80
CA ASP A 227 56.18 -43.77 -15.75
C ASP A 227 55.68 -42.44 -15.17
N ASP A 228 54.75 -41.87 -15.94
CA ASP A 228 53.74 -40.88 -15.60
C ASP A 228 53.04 -41.29 -14.27
N GLU A 229 52.44 -40.40 -13.48
CA GLU A 229 51.09 -39.90 -13.74
C GLU A 229 50.65 -38.92 -12.61
N GLU A 230 49.82 -37.97 -13.04
CA GLU A 230 48.82 -37.12 -12.33
C GLU A 230 49.25 -35.92 -11.45
#